data_AF-A0A7L4QGP6-F1
#
_entry.id   AF-A0A7L4QGP6-F1
#
_cell.length_a   1.000
_cell.length_b   1.000
_cell.length_c   1.000
_cell.angle_alpha   90.00
_cell.angle_beta   90.00
_cell.angle_gamma   90.00
#
_symmetry.space_group_name_H-M   'P 1'
#
loop_
_entity.id
_entity.type
_entity.pdbx_description
1 polymer ?
#
loop_
_entity_poly.entity_id
_entity_poly.type
_entity_poly.pdbx_seq_one_letter_code
_entity_poly.pdbx_strand_id
1 'polypeptide(L)'
;MAIEGMLKELKEKKDKLKMGGGKEKLESQHAKGKLSARERLDILLDKGSFVEINGLMKHRAVDFGLDKTDIPGDGVITGFGTI
;
A
#
# COMPACT_ATOMS: atom_id res chain seq x y z
N MET A 1 26.32 9.43 3.30
CA MET A 1 25.66 10.48 4.10
C MET A 1 24.32 10.97 3.52
N ALA A 2 24.22 11.54 2.31
CA ALA A 2 22.90 11.98 1.77
C ALA A 2 22.05 10.85 1.15
N ILE A 3 22.68 9.99 0.34
CA ILE A 3 22.00 8.88 -0.35
C ILE A 3 21.43 7.87 0.66
N GLU A 4 22.18 7.54 1.71
CA GLU A 4 21.75 6.62 2.77
C GLU A 4 20.49 7.14 3.49
N GLY A 5 20.40 8.45 3.73
CA GLY A 5 19.22 9.09 4.29
C GLY A 5 18.00 8.96 3.37
N MET A 6 18.17 9.24 2.08
CA MET A 6 17.09 9.12 1.08
C MET A 6 16.59 7.67 0.93
N LEU A 7 17.51 6.70 0.95
CA LEU A 7 17.16 5.28 0.90
C LEU A 7 16.37 4.85 2.14
N LYS A 8 16.77 5.33 3.32
CA LYS A 8 16.04 5.08 4.56
C LYS A 8 14.62 5.66 4.50
N GLU A 9 14.48 6.91 4.08
CA GLU A 9 13.17 7.57 3.96
C GLU A 9 12.25 6.85 2.95
N LEU A 10 12.80 6.44 1.81
CA LEU A 10 12.06 5.67 0.80
C LEU A 10 11.57 4.33 1.38
N LYS A 11 12.44 3.64 2.14
CA LYS A 11 12.08 2.38 2.79
C LYS A 11 10.95 2.58 3.80
N GLU A 12 11.04 3.58 4.66
CA GLU A 12 10.01 3.92 5.64
C GLU A 12 8.66 4.23 4.97
N LYS A 13 8.66 5.00 3.88
CA LYS A 13 7.46 5.28 3.09
C LYS A 13 6.83 4.00 2.52
N LYS A 14 7.65 3.09 1.98
CA LYS A 14 7.19 1.80 1.46
C LYS A 14 6.65 0.88 2.57
N ASP A 15 7.27 0.87 3.73
CA ASP A 15 6.81 0.05 4.86
C ASP A 15 5.48 0.58 5.41
N LYS A 16 5.31 1.91 5.49
CA LYS A 16 4.02 2.53 5.82
C LYS A 16 2.94 2.19 4.78
N LEU A 17 3.29 2.20 3.50
CA LEU A 17 2.36 1.83 2.41
C LEU A 17 1.82 0.41 2.57
N LYS A 18 2.68 -0.54 2.96
CA LYS A 18 2.29 -1.94 3.14
C LYS A 18 1.26 -2.13 4.25
N MET A 19 1.25 -1.25 5.26
CA MET A 19 0.25 -1.27 6.33
C MET A 19 -1.14 -0.81 5.87
N GLY A 20 -1.27 -0.20 4.69
CA GLY A 20 -2.54 0.25 4.13
C GLY A 20 -3.31 1.16 5.09
N GLY A 21 -4.61 0.90 5.28
CA GLY A 21 -5.46 1.63 6.22
C GLY A 21 -5.15 1.42 7.71
N GLY A 22 -4.04 0.75 8.05
CA GLY A 22 -3.63 0.46 9.42
C GLY A 22 -4.18 -0.86 9.96
N LYS A 23 -3.66 -1.25 11.13
CA LYS A 23 -3.93 -2.54 11.77
C LYS A 23 -5.42 -2.78 12.02
N GLU A 24 -6.13 -1.78 12.53
CA GLU A 24 -7.56 -1.88 12.84
C GLU A 24 -8.41 -2.18 11.60
N LYS A 25 -8.12 -1.52 10.46
CA LYS A 25 -8.85 -1.78 9.21
C LYS A 25 -8.53 -3.15 8.64
N LEU A 26 -7.29 -3.62 8.77
CA LEU A 26 -6.87 -4.96 8.37
C LEU A 26 -7.61 -6.02 9.19
N GLU A 27 -7.61 -5.90 10.52
CA GLU A 27 -8.34 -6.79 11.42
C GLU A 27 -9.84 -6.81 11.11
N SER A 28 -10.44 -5.65 10.79
CA SER A 28 -11.83 -5.57 10.36
C SER A 28 -12.11 -6.33 9.05
N GLN A 29 -11.16 -6.37 8.11
CA GLN A 29 -11.32 -7.20 6.90
C GLN A 29 -11.26 -8.68 7.25
N HIS A 30 -10.26 -9.08 8.05
CA HIS A 30 -10.09 -10.48 8.47
C HIS A 30 -11.28 -10.99 9.29
N ALA A 31 -11.84 -10.17 10.19
CA ALA A 31 -13.05 -10.49 10.95
C ALA A 31 -14.28 -10.73 10.06
N LYS A 32 -14.29 -10.18 8.84
CA LYS A 32 -15.32 -10.40 7.82
C LYS A 32 -15.03 -11.62 6.93
N GLY A 33 -13.99 -12.41 7.24
CA GLY A 33 -13.54 -13.52 6.40
C GLY A 33 -12.90 -13.07 5.08
N LYS A 34 -12.47 -11.80 4.98
CA LYS A 34 -11.89 -11.24 3.76
C LYS A 34 -10.39 -11.06 3.92
N LEU A 35 -9.67 -11.44 2.88
CA LEU A 35 -8.27 -11.03 2.69
C LEU A 35 -8.17 -9.55 2.34
N SER A 36 -7.08 -8.92 2.74
CA SER A 36 -6.63 -7.62 2.25
C SER A 36 -6.26 -7.68 0.77
N ALA A 37 -6.09 -6.51 0.15
CA ALA A 37 -5.72 -6.45 -1.26
C ALA A 37 -4.32 -7.04 -1.54
N ARG A 38 -3.37 -6.92 -0.61
CA ARG A 38 -2.02 -7.51 -0.75
C ARG A 38 -2.03 -9.03 -0.61
N GLU A 39 -2.73 -9.54 0.41
CA GLU A 39 -2.87 -10.99 0.62
C GLU A 39 -3.52 -11.69 -0.57
N ARG A 40 -4.43 -11.02 -1.29
CA ARG A 40 -5.01 -11.57 -2.52
C ARG A 40 -3.98 -11.70 -3.64
N LEU A 41 -3.09 -10.72 -3.79
CA LEU A 41 -2.00 -10.77 -4.78
C LEU A 41 -0.99 -11.88 -4.43
N ASP A 42 -0.67 -12.04 -3.16
CA ASP A 42 0.26 -13.09 -2.68
C ASP A 42 -0.26 -14.52 -2.94
N ILE A 43 -1.57 -14.70 -3.04
CA ILE A 43 -2.20 -15.99 -3.40
C ILE A 43 -2.27 -16.18 -4.92
N LEU A 44 -2.58 -15.12 -5.65
CA LEU A 44 -2.84 -15.19 -7.10
C LEU A 44 -1.55 -15.34 -7.92
N LEU A 45 -0.48 -14.66 -7.50
CA LEU A 45 0.75 -14.54 -8.28
C LEU A 45 1.85 -15.45 -7.76
N ASP A 46 2.77 -15.85 -8.63
CA ASP A 46 3.97 -16.58 -8.23
C ASP A 46 4.76 -15.78 -7.20
N LYS A 47 5.31 -16.50 -6.21
CA LYS A 47 6.07 -15.89 -5.11
C LYS A 47 7.20 -15.01 -5.62
N GLY A 48 7.13 -13.72 -5.28
CA GLY A 48 8.16 -12.74 -5.63
C GLY A 48 8.07 -12.20 -7.05
N SER A 49 7.04 -12.56 -7.83
CA SER A 49 6.85 -12.05 -9.20
C SER A 49 6.21 -10.67 -9.24
N PHE A 50 5.47 -10.27 -8.20
CA PHE A 50 4.72 -9.02 -8.21
C PHE A 50 5.62 -7.79 -8.16
N VAL A 51 5.47 -6.91 -9.15
CA VAL A 51 6.11 -5.60 -9.24
C VAL A 51 5.05 -4.52 -9.14
N GLU A 52 5.03 -3.83 -7.99
CA GLU A 52 4.09 -2.74 -7.71
C GLU A 52 4.50 -1.46 -8.45
N ILE A 53 3.52 -0.81 -9.09
CA ILE A 53 3.65 0.50 -9.72
C ILE A 53 2.76 1.51 -9.03
N ASN A 54 3.16 2.78 -9.01
CA ASN A 54 2.40 3.90 -8.45
C ASN A 54 2.02 3.78 -6.95
N GLY A 55 2.65 2.87 -6.19
CA GLY A 55 2.30 2.67 -4.78
C GLY A 55 2.36 3.95 -3.94
N LEU A 56 3.33 4.85 -4.17
CA LEU A 56 3.46 6.10 -3.39
C LEU A 56 2.58 7.26 -3.88
N MET A 57 1.65 7.02 -4.83
CA MET A 57 0.70 8.05 -5.23
C MET A 57 -0.26 8.42 -4.09
N LYS A 58 -0.69 9.68 -4.11
CA LYS A 58 -1.68 10.25 -3.21
C LYS A 58 -2.74 10.98 -4.01
N HIS A 59 -3.97 10.98 -3.52
CA HIS A 59 -5.00 11.86 -4.06
C HIS A 59 -4.58 13.33 -3.95
N ARG A 60 -5.18 14.17 -4.79
CA ARG A 60 -5.02 15.63 -4.78
C ARG A 60 -6.31 16.38 -4.43
N ALA A 61 -7.38 15.64 -4.12
CA ALA A 61 -8.64 16.23 -3.70
C ALA A 61 -8.47 16.97 -2.36
N VAL A 62 -9.09 18.15 -2.27
CA VAL A 62 -9.10 19.01 -1.07
C VAL A 62 -10.50 19.18 -0.48
N ASP A 63 -11.52 18.75 -1.21
CA ASP A 63 -12.91 18.89 -0.79
C ASP A 63 -13.21 18.01 0.43
N PHE A 64 -14.16 18.48 1.25
CA PHE A 64 -14.71 17.72 2.39
C PHE A 64 -13.68 17.20 3.40
N GLY A 65 -12.54 17.87 3.55
CA GLY A 65 -11.49 17.51 4.50
C GLY A 65 -10.57 16.39 4.03
N LEU A 66 -10.61 16.01 2.75
CA LEU A 66 -9.71 15.00 2.19
C LEU A 66 -8.25 15.44 2.25
N ASP A 67 -7.95 16.74 2.19
CA ASP A 67 -6.62 17.32 2.36
C ASP A 67 -5.94 16.92 3.69
N LYS A 68 -6.73 16.55 4.70
CA LYS A 68 -6.26 16.12 6.03
C LYS A 68 -6.15 14.62 6.19
N THR A 69 -6.48 13.85 5.15
CA THR A 69 -6.44 12.38 5.18
C THR A 69 -5.22 11.84 4.45
N ASP A 70 -4.70 10.71 4.93
CA ASP A 70 -3.64 9.96 4.25
C ASP A 70 -4.24 8.64 3.79
N ILE A 71 -4.40 8.48 2.47
CA ILE A 71 -4.96 7.27 1.84
C ILE A 71 -3.83 6.60 1.05
N PRO A 72 -3.14 5.59 1.62
CA PRO A 72 -2.01 4.94 0.96
C PRO A 72 -2.40 4.32 -0.39
N GLY A 73 -1.64 4.65 -1.44
CA GLY A 73 -1.88 4.16 -2.80
C GLY A 73 -3.24 4.56 -3.38
N ASP A 74 -3.89 5.58 -2.82
CA ASP A 74 -5.26 5.99 -3.15
C ASP A 74 -6.28 4.84 -3.07
N GLY A 75 -6.02 3.87 -2.18
CA GLY A 75 -6.91 2.73 -1.94
C GLY A 75 -6.82 1.60 -2.97
N VAL A 76 -5.91 1.68 -3.95
CA VAL A 76 -5.71 0.65 -4.99
C VAL A 76 -4.25 0.21 -5.07
N ILE A 77 -4.05 -1.07 -5.38
CA ILE A 77 -2.72 -1.64 -5.63
C ILE A 77 -2.67 -2.05 -7.10
N THR A 78 -1.70 -1.49 -7.82
CA THR A 78 -1.49 -1.74 -9.25
C THR A 78 -0.10 -2.28 -9.51
N GLY A 79 0.04 -3.14 -10.52
CA GLY A 79 1.31 -3.75 -10.88
C GLY A 79 1.13 -4.89 -11.88
N PHE A 80 2.19 -5.65 -12.06
CA PHE A 80 2.22 -6.86 -12.89
C PHE A 80 3.00 -7.97 -12.18
N GLY A 81 2.78 -9.21 -12.60
CA GLY A 81 3.44 -10.40 -12.05
C GLY A 81 3.18 -11.61 -12.95
N THR A 82 3.53 -12.81 -12.47
CA THR A 82 3.33 -14.08 -13.20
C THR A 82 2.33 -14.96 -12.43
N ILE A 83 1.65 -15.85 -13.17
CA ILE A 83 0.67 -16.84 -12.68
C ILE A 83 1.01 -18.18 -13.33
#